data_AF-A0A2V8RBL3-F1
#
_entry.id   AF-A0A2V8RBL3-F1
#
_cell.length_a   1.000
_cell.length_b   1.000
_cell.length_c   1.000
_cell.angle_alpha   90.00
_cell.angle_beta   90.00
_cell.angle_gamma   90.00
#
_symmetry.space_group_name_H-M   'P 1'
#
loop_
_entity.id
_entity.type
_entity.pdbx_description
1 polymer ?
#
loop_
_entity_poly.entity_id
_entity_poly.type
_entity_poly.pdbx_seq_one_letter_code
_entity_poly.pdbx_strand_id
1 'polypeptide(L)' 'MQSIDDLASVITELEPSEQQALLDKVAQLNFQKGLHDLAEKFRARLAREGQLEARSEKVWTELHRIRQQIAEHDYPA' A
#
# COMPACT_ATOMS: atom_id res chain seq x y z
N MET A 1 12.53 25.95 3.20
CA MET A 1 11.37 25.11 2.83
C MET A 1 10.85 25.72 1.53
N GLN A 2 11.00 25.06 0.39
CA GLN A 2 10.47 25.58 -0.88
C GLN A 2 8.94 25.62 -0.79
N SER A 3 8.31 26.68 -1.31
CA SER A 3 6.85 26.75 -1.37
C SER A 3 6.32 25.67 -2.32
N ILE A 4 5.07 25.22 -2.11
CA ILE A 4 4.39 24.33 -3.06
C ILE A 4 4.35 24.98 -4.46
N ASP A 5 4.23 26.31 -4.50
CA ASP A 5 4.22 27.09 -5.75
C ASP A 5 5.58 27.08 -6.46
N ASP A 6 6.69 27.14 -5.71
CA ASP A 6 8.04 27.07 -6.27
C ASP A 6 8.28 25.68 -6.89
N LEU A 7 7.77 24.63 -6.22
CA LEU A 7 7.87 23.26 -6.72
C LEU A 7 7.03 23.08 -7.99
N ALA A 8 5.84 23.67 -8.04
CA ALA A 8 4.98 23.62 -9.21
C ALA A 8 5.63 24.31 -10.42
N SER A 9 6.24 25.49 -10.22
CA SER A 9 6.97 26.20 -11.29
C SER A 9 8.09 25.35 -11.88
N VAL A 10 8.92 24.74 -11.02
CA VAL A 10 10.02 23.87 -11.46
C VAL A 10 9.51 22.65 -12.22
N ILE A 11 8.39 22.06 -11.79
CA ILE A 11 7.80 20.90 -12.48
C ILE A 11 7.25 21.29 -13.85
N THR A 12 6.64 22.47 -13.99
CA THR A 12 6.13 22.94 -15.29
C THR A 12 7.22 23.29 -16.30
N GLU A 13 8.43 23.57 -15.83
CA GLU A 13 9.61 23.85 -16.66
C GLU A 13 10.32 22.58 -17.16
N LEU A 14 9.97 21.40 -16.63
CA LEU A 14 10.52 20.12 -17.08
C LEU A 14 9.97 19.73 -18.45
N GLU A 15 10.76 18.97 -19.21
CA GLU A 15 10.29 18.37 -20.46
C GLU A 15 9.16 17.35 -20.18
N PRO A 16 8.24 17.08 -21.12
CA PRO A 16 7.13 16.17 -20.90
C PRO A 16 7.55 14.77 -20.45
N SER A 17 8.69 14.26 -20.92
CA SER A 17 9.24 12.97 -20.50
C SER A 17 9.71 12.97 -19.04
N GLU A 18 10.27 14.07 -18.58
CA GLU A 18 10.74 14.26 -17.20
C GLU A 18 9.56 14.43 -16.24
N GLN A 19 8.51 15.14 -16.67
CA GLN A 19 7.25 15.23 -15.93
C GLN A 19 6.60 13.84 -15.76
N GLN A 20 6.57 13.04 -16.83
CA GLN A 20 6.04 11.68 -16.77
C GLN A 20 6.86 10.79 -15.82
N ALA A 21 8.19 10.85 -15.90
CA ALA A 21 9.07 10.09 -15.01
C ALA A 21 8.87 10.49 -13.53
N LEU A 22 8.63 11.78 -13.26
CA LEU A 22 8.31 12.26 -11.92
C LEU A 22 6.97 11.71 -11.41
N LEU A 23 5.93 11.72 -12.26
CA LEU A 23 4.62 11.16 -11.91
C LEU A 23 4.71 9.67 -11.60
N ASP A 24 5.43 8.89 -12.42
CA ASP A 24 5.65 7.46 -12.21
C ASP A 24 6.37 7.22 -10.88
N LYS A 25 7.36 8.07 -10.56
CA LYS A 25 8.08 7.98 -9.29
C LYS A 25 7.19 8.29 -8.09
N VAL A 26 6.36 9.32 -8.18
CA VAL A 26 5.40 9.68 -7.14
C VAL A 26 4.39 8.55 -6.92
N ALA A 27 3.88 7.95 -8.00
CA ALA A 27 2.98 6.80 -7.91
C ALA A 27 3.64 5.62 -7.19
N GLN A 28 4.89 5.30 -7.53
CA GLN A 28 5.67 4.25 -6.86
C GLN A 28 5.85 4.53 -5.36
N LEU A 29 6.23 5.75 -4.99
CA LEU A 29 6.45 6.15 -3.60
C LEU A 29 5.15 6.13 -2.79
N ASN A 30 4.05 6.61 -3.38
CA ASN A 30 2.74 6.57 -2.76
C ASN A 30 2.25 5.14 -2.54
N PHE A 31 2.50 4.24 -3.49
CA PHE A 31 2.20 2.82 -3.34
C PHE A 31 3.00 2.20 -2.18
N GLN A 32 4.31 2.44 -2.11
CA GLN A 32 5.16 1.95 -1.01
C GLN A 32 4.69 2.47 0.35
N LYS A 33 4.37 3.78 0.45
CA LYS A 33 3.81 4.37 1.67
C LYS A 33 2.48 3.73 2.04
N GLY A 34 1.58 3.54 1.07
CA GLY A 34 0.28 2.92 1.31
C GLY A 34 0.41 1.49 1.85
N LEU A 35 1.33 0.69 1.31
CA LEU A 35 1.63 -0.64 1.83
C LEU A 35 2.17 -0.60 3.27
N HIS A 36 3.05 0.36 3.57
CA HIS A 36 3.60 0.54 4.91
C HIS A 36 2.50 0.93 5.92
N ASP A 37 1.70 1.94 5.60
CA ASP A 37 0.60 2.40 6.47
C ASP A 37 -0.44 1.29 6.71
N LEU A 38 -0.72 0.48 5.68
CA LEU A 38 -1.60 -0.69 5.80
C LEU A 38 -1.00 -1.75 6.74
N ALA A 39 0.29 -2.05 6.60
CA ALA A 39 0.98 -2.99 7.46
C ALA A 39 0.97 -2.54 8.93
N GLU A 40 1.21 -1.25 9.19
CA GLU A 40 1.18 -0.69 10.55
C GLU A 40 -0.22 -0.75 11.16
N LYS A 41 -1.27 -0.40 10.40
CA LYS A 41 -2.66 -0.57 10.87
C LYS A 41 -2.98 -2.01 11.22
N PHE A 42 -2.51 -2.96 10.40
CA PHE A 42 -2.72 -4.38 10.64
C PHE A 42 -1.98 -4.85 11.90
N ARG A 43 -0.71 -4.47 12.09
CA ARG A 43 0.05 -4.75 13.32
C ARG A 43 -0.64 -4.19 14.55
N ALA A 44 -1.08 -2.94 14.51
CA ALA A 44 -1.79 -2.30 15.61
C ALA A 44 -3.11 -3.02 15.95
N ARG A 45 -3.82 -3.55 14.95
CA ARG A 45 -5.00 -4.40 15.19
C ARG A 45 -4.60 -5.71 15.88
N LEU A 46 -3.61 -6.43 15.36
CA LEU A 46 -3.15 -7.70 15.95
C LEU A 46 -2.64 -7.51 17.38
N ALA A 47 -1.95 -6.40 17.68
CA ALA A 47 -1.53 -6.07 19.03
C ALA A 47 -2.73 -5.95 19.99
N ARG A 48 -3.78 -5.22 19.59
CA ARG A 48 -5.02 -5.06 20.37
C ARG A 48 -5.75 -6.38 20.58
N GLU A 49 -5.66 -7.30 19.63
CA GLU A 49 -6.27 -8.63 19.70
C GLU A 49 -5.40 -9.66 20.43
N GLY A 50 -4.20 -9.27 20.89
CA GLY A 50 -3.24 -10.18 21.53
C GLY A 50 -2.66 -11.23 20.57
N GLN A 51 -2.70 -10.97 19.27
CA GLN A 51 -2.32 -11.90 18.20
C GLN A 51 -0.98 -11.56 17.53
N LEU A 52 -0.22 -10.59 18.05
CA LEU A 52 1.06 -10.19 17.46
C LEU A 52 2.06 -11.36 17.39
N GLU A 53 2.05 -12.21 18.42
CA GLU A 53 2.91 -13.40 18.56
C GLU A 53 2.24 -14.68 18.01
N ALA A 54 1.15 -14.54 17.23
CA ALA A 54 0.50 -15.69 16.63
C ALA A 54 1.48 -16.40 15.68
N ARG A 55 1.55 -17.74 15.79
CA ARG A 55 2.39 -18.54 14.89
C ARG A 55 1.97 -18.31 13.44
N SER A 56 2.97 -18.20 12.57
CA SER A 56 2.77 -18.02 11.13
C SER A 56 1.85 -19.06 10.50
N GLU A 57 1.88 -20.30 10.99
CA GLU A 57 0.98 -21.38 10.55
C GLU A 57 -0.51 -21.01 10.69
N LYS A 58 -0.89 -20.42 11.83
CA LYS A 58 -2.27 -19.99 12.08
C LYS A 58 -2.68 -18.86 11.15
N VAL A 59 -1.75 -17.94 10.86
CA VAL A 59 -1.96 -16.85 9.90
C VAL A 59 -2.16 -17.42 8.48
N TRP A 60 -1.34 -18.39 8.06
CA TRP A 60 -1.47 -19.05 6.76
C TRP A 60 -2.79 -19.81 6.61
N THR A 61 -3.25 -20.51 7.64
CA THR A 61 -4.54 -21.20 7.63
C THR A 61 -5.70 -20.21 7.42
N GLU A 62 -5.73 -19.11 8.17
CA GLU A 62 -6.78 -18.09 8.00
C GLU A 62 -6.70 -17.40 6.63
N LEU A 63 -5.49 -17.12 6.13
CA LEU A 63 -5.30 -16.51 4.83
C LEU A 63 -5.82 -17.41 3.70
N HIS A 64 -5.59 -18.72 3.79
CA HIS A 64 -6.12 -19.69 2.84
C HIS A 64 -7.65 -19.73 2.89
N ARG A 65 -8.22 -19.74 4.09
CA ARG A 65 -9.68 -19.69 4.30
C ARG A 65 -10.30 -18.45 3.66
N ILE A 66 -9.73 -17.27 3.90
CA ILE A 66 -10.22 -16.00 3.31
C ILE A 66 -10.13 -16.04 1.77
N ARG A 67 -9.01 -16.51 1.22
CA ARG A 67 -8.85 -16.63 -0.25
C ARG A 67 -9.91 -17.54 -0.86
N GLN A 68 -10.22 -18.66 -0.21
CA GLN A 68 -11.26 -19.57 -0.66
C GLN A 68 -12.65 -18.93 -0.61
N GLN A 69 -12.98 -18.20 0.47
CA GLN A 69 -14.25 -17.48 0.59
C GLN A 69 -14.43 -16.41 -0.50
N ILE A 70 -13.36 -15.65 -0.81
CA ILE A 70 -13.37 -14.67 -1.89
C ILE A 70 -13.58 -15.38 -3.24
N ALA A 71 -12.86 -16.49 -3.48
CA ALA A 71 -13.01 -17.25 -4.72
C ALA A 71 -14.43 -17.80 -4.89
N GLU A 72 -15.03 -18.35 -3.84
CA GLU A 72 -16.42 -18.85 -3.84
C GLU A 72 -17.45 -17.73 -4.09
N HIS A 73 -17.18 -16.51 -3.64
CA HIS A 73 -18.08 -15.37 -3.79
C HIS A 73 -17.93 -14.66 -5.16
N ASP A 74 -16.70 -14.43 -5.60
CA ASP A 74 -16.41 -13.62 -6.79
C ASP A 74 -16.31 -14.45 -8.07
N TYR A 75 -16.09 -15.77 -7.95
CA TYR A 75 -15.99 -16.71 -9.07
C TYR A 75 -16.82 -17.97 -8.80
N PRO A 76 -18.17 -17.87 -8.81
CA PRO A 76 -19.02 -19.06 -8.72
C PRO A 76 -18.82 -19.96 -9.95
N ALA A 77 -18.87 -21.28 -9.72
CA ALA A 77 -18.67 -22.32 -10.74
C ALA A 77 -19.75 -22.34 -11.83
#